data_AF-A0A7Y9JYC3-F1
#
_entry.id   AF-A0A7Y9JYC3-F1
#
_cell.length_a   1.000
_cell.length_b   1.000
_cell.length_c   1.000
_cell.angle_alpha   90.00
_cell.angle_beta   90.00
_cell.angle_gamma   90.00
#
_symmetry.space_group_name_H-M   'P 1'
#
loop_
_entity.id
_entity.type
_entity.pdbx_description
1 polymer ?
#
loop_
_entity_poly.entity_id
_entity_poly.type
_entity_poly.pdbx_seq_one_letter_code
_entity_poly.pdbx_strand_id
1 'polypeptide(L)'
;MGARAVLVTGGVLVVGAVGVVVADQVARGMAEERAAEVIAERLDVTGTPTVDVDGFPFLTQLLARELDEVHATADGVRLDGVDAVDVRLDARGVTLRQPSTVADATLALTLPTATVQQVVAEQSGLAVDLTVDGELLRASGEVLGVELTAGVQPYVEDGRLLADVVDVTVGGAVVDVADLAVGGRLTGIEIPVGGLPDGVVLDSTSVVPDGLRVVAAGQDVTLEVAP
;
A
#
# COMPACT_ATOMS: atom_id res chain seq x y z
N MET A 1 -58.51 -16.19 -19.27
CA MET A 1 -57.73 -14.94 -19.27
C MET A 1 -56.51 -14.95 -18.33
N GLY A 2 -56.34 -15.93 -17.43
CA GLY A 2 -55.26 -15.94 -16.43
C GLY A 2 -53.84 -16.18 -16.95
N ALA A 3 -53.62 -17.13 -17.86
CA ALA A 3 -52.25 -17.49 -18.29
C ALA A 3 -51.51 -16.38 -19.05
N ARG A 4 -52.21 -15.63 -19.90
CA ARG A 4 -51.61 -14.50 -20.66
C ARG A 4 -51.29 -13.30 -19.77
N ALA A 5 -52.14 -12.98 -18.81
CA ALA A 5 -51.88 -11.90 -17.85
C ALA A 5 -50.68 -12.24 -16.95
N VAL A 6 -50.59 -13.47 -16.46
CA VAL A 6 -49.46 -13.94 -15.63
C VAL A 6 -48.14 -13.91 -16.41
N LEU A 7 -48.13 -14.31 -17.68
CA LEU A 7 -46.92 -14.25 -18.52
C LEU A 7 -46.48 -12.81 -18.82
N VAL A 8 -47.42 -11.90 -19.07
CA VAL A 8 -47.11 -10.48 -19.33
C VAL A 8 -46.60 -9.80 -18.06
N THR A 9 -47.26 -10.00 -16.92
CA THR A 9 -46.82 -9.43 -15.63
C THR A 9 -45.47 -10.01 -15.20
N GLY A 10 -45.25 -11.32 -15.34
CA GLY A 10 -43.97 -11.95 -15.08
C GLY A 10 -42.86 -11.44 -16.00
N GLY A 11 -43.14 -11.28 -17.29
CA GLY A 11 -42.19 -10.69 -18.25
C GLY A 11 -41.82 -9.25 -17.91
N VAL A 12 -42.79 -8.41 -17.52
CA VAL A 12 -42.53 -7.02 -17.10
C VAL A 12 -41.68 -6.97 -15.83
N LEU A 13 -41.93 -7.85 -14.85
CA LEU A 13 -41.12 -7.92 -13.63
C LEU A 13 -39.68 -8.35 -13.92
N VAL A 14 -39.49 -9.34 -14.80
CA VAL A 14 -38.14 -9.79 -15.20
C VAL A 14 -37.40 -8.71 -15.97
N VAL A 15 -38.03 -8.05 -16.95
CA VAL A 15 -37.42 -6.94 -17.70
C VAL A 15 -37.10 -5.76 -16.78
N GLY A 16 -37.99 -5.44 -15.85
CA GLY A 16 -37.75 -4.41 -14.84
C GLY A 16 -36.56 -4.77 -13.94
N ALA A 17 -36.49 -6.00 -13.45
CA ALA A 17 -35.38 -6.48 -12.63
C ALA A 17 -34.05 -6.42 -13.40
N VAL A 18 -34.01 -6.90 -14.65
CA VAL A 18 -32.82 -6.80 -15.52
C VAL A 18 -32.41 -5.34 -15.73
N GLY A 19 -33.36 -4.44 -15.95
CA GLY A 19 -33.09 -3.01 -16.09
C GLY A 19 -32.43 -2.40 -14.86
N VAL A 20 -32.88 -2.78 -13.65
CA VAL A 20 -32.26 -2.34 -12.39
C VAL A 20 -30.83 -2.86 -12.26
N VAL A 21 -30.57 -4.13 -12.58
CA VAL A 21 -29.21 -4.69 -12.53
C VAL A 21 -28.26 -3.97 -13.48
N VAL A 22 -28.72 -3.67 -14.71
CA VAL A 22 -27.91 -2.94 -15.70
C VAL A 22 -27.64 -1.51 -15.21
N ALA A 23 -28.66 -0.82 -14.69
CA ALA A 23 -28.49 0.53 -14.14
C ALA A 23 -27.50 0.55 -12.95
N ASP A 24 -27.56 -0.46 -12.09
CA ASP A 24 -26.66 -0.63 -10.96
C ASP A 24 -25.20 -0.77 -11.41
N GLN A 25 -24.93 -1.64 -12.38
CA GLN A 25 -23.58 -1.82 -12.91
C GLN A 25 -23.03 -0.59 -13.64
N VAL A 26 -23.86 0.13 -14.41
CA VAL A 26 -23.45 1.37 -15.08
C VAL A 26 -23.11 2.44 -14.05
N ALA A 27 -23.94 2.60 -13.01
CA ALA A 27 -23.70 3.57 -11.95
C ALA A 27 -22.41 3.26 -11.19
N ARG A 28 -22.14 1.98 -10.92
CA ARG A 28 -20.88 1.53 -10.33
C ARG A 28 -19.68 1.90 -11.19
N GLY A 29 -19.68 1.53 -12.47
CA GLY A 29 -18.56 1.82 -13.38
C GLY A 29 -18.26 3.32 -13.49
N MET A 30 -19.30 4.16 -13.53
CA MET A 30 -19.11 5.61 -13.51
C MET A 30 -18.50 6.13 -12.20
N ALA A 31 -18.84 5.52 -11.06
CA ALA A 31 -18.29 5.90 -9.77
C ALA A 31 -16.83 5.47 -9.63
N GLU A 32 -16.50 4.26 -10.09
CA GLU A 32 -15.13 3.72 -10.18
C GLU A 32 -14.23 4.61 -11.04
N GLU A 33 -14.68 4.95 -12.26
CA GLU A 33 -13.96 5.87 -13.16
C GLU A 33 -13.73 7.24 -12.50
N ARG A 34 -14.77 7.82 -11.89
CA ARG A 34 -14.63 9.12 -11.24
C ARG A 34 -13.71 9.06 -10.02
N ALA A 35 -13.72 7.97 -9.26
CA ALA A 35 -12.80 7.78 -8.13
C ALA A 35 -11.34 7.70 -8.61
N ALA A 36 -11.07 6.95 -9.67
CA ALA A 36 -9.75 6.87 -10.29
C ALA A 36 -9.27 8.24 -10.78
N GLU A 37 -10.12 9.02 -11.45
CA GLU A 37 -9.80 10.39 -11.87
C GLU A 37 -9.44 11.29 -10.67
N VAL A 38 -10.21 11.24 -9.59
CA VAL A 38 -9.93 12.04 -8.38
C VAL A 38 -8.59 11.64 -7.77
N ILE A 39 -8.26 10.33 -7.73
CA ILE A 39 -6.96 9.85 -7.26
C ILE A 39 -5.83 10.42 -8.13
N ALA A 40 -5.98 10.37 -9.46
CA ALA A 40 -4.99 10.92 -10.40
C ALA A 40 -4.88 12.46 -10.33
N GLU A 41 -5.96 13.17 -9.98
CA GLU A 41 -5.97 14.62 -9.81
C GLU A 41 -5.33 15.07 -8.49
N ARG A 42 -5.43 14.26 -7.43
CA ARG A 42 -5.06 14.64 -6.06
C ARG A 42 -3.70 14.10 -5.61
N LEU A 43 -3.24 13.01 -6.19
CA LEU A 43 -1.98 12.36 -5.84
C LEU A 43 -1.01 12.42 -7.03
N ASP A 44 0.29 12.41 -6.73
CA ASP A 44 1.33 12.26 -7.75
C ASP A 44 1.45 10.77 -8.13
N VAL A 45 0.54 10.31 -9.00
CA VAL A 45 0.44 8.90 -9.40
C VAL A 45 1.18 8.66 -10.71
N THR A 46 1.92 7.56 -10.79
CA THR A 46 2.49 7.04 -12.04
C THR A 46 1.49 6.07 -12.67
N GLY A 47 1.24 6.22 -13.98
CA GLY A 47 0.28 5.39 -14.71
C GLY A 47 -1.16 5.87 -14.58
N THR A 48 -2.13 4.98 -14.83
CA THR A 48 -3.56 5.25 -14.62
C THR A 48 -4.03 4.43 -13.43
N PRO A 49 -4.44 5.07 -12.30
CA PRO A 49 -4.98 4.32 -11.17
C PRO A 49 -6.28 3.63 -11.58
N THR A 50 -6.57 2.51 -10.95
CA THR A 50 -7.84 1.78 -11.09
C THR A 50 -8.52 1.72 -9.74
N VAL A 51 -9.85 1.81 -9.74
CA VAL A 51 -10.68 1.64 -8.55
C VAL A 51 -11.79 0.66 -8.90
N ASP A 52 -12.00 -0.32 -8.04
CA ASP A 52 -13.10 -1.29 -8.14
C ASP A 52 -13.93 -1.21 -6.87
N VAL A 53 -15.26 -1.19 -7.00
CA VAL A 53 -16.20 -1.19 -5.88
C VAL A 53 -16.99 -2.48 -5.88
N ASP A 54 -16.78 -3.28 -4.86
CA ASP A 54 -17.49 -4.55 -4.70
C ASP A 54 -18.79 -4.41 -3.92
N GLY A 55 -19.57 -5.49 -3.95
CA GLY A 55 -20.91 -5.57 -3.36
C GLY A 55 -22.04 -5.23 -4.34
N PHE A 56 -23.19 -5.85 -4.12
CA PHE A 56 -24.35 -5.74 -5.00
C PHE A 56 -25.65 -5.71 -4.18
N PRO A 57 -26.61 -4.80 -4.48
CA PRO A 57 -26.54 -3.75 -5.51
C PRO A 57 -25.79 -2.49 -5.04
N PHE A 58 -24.90 -1.95 -5.88
CA PHE A 58 -24.12 -0.73 -5.62
C PHE A 58 -25.00 0.47 -5.24
N LEU A 59 -26.13 0.68 -5.93
CA LEU A 59 -27.03 1.80 -5.64
C LEU A 59 -27.62 1.73 -4.22
N THR A 60 -27.74 0.52 -3.66
CA THR A 60 -28.21 0.34 -2.28
C THR A 60 -27.16 0.79 -1.28
N GLN A 61 -25.90 0.43 -1.54
CA GLN A 61 -24.73 0.87 -0.77
C GLN A 61 -24.58 2.40 -0.82
N LEU A 62 -24.71 2.99 -2.00
CA LEU A 62 -24.67 4.44 -2.19
C LEU A 62 -25.79 5.16 -1.40
N LEU A 63 -27.00 4.61 -1.39
CA LEU A 63 -28.12 5.11 -0.59
C LEU A 63 -27.85 4.97 0.92
N ALA A 64 -27.20 3.88 1.34
CA ALA A 64 -26.75 3.66 2.72
C ALA A 64 -25.58 4.58 3.12
N ARG A 65 -24.89 5.17 2.13
CA ARG A 65 -23.68 6.01 2.28
C ARG A 65 -22.50 5.24 2.87
N GLU A 66 -22.39 3.98 2.50
CA GLU A 66 -21.36 3.06 2.95
C GLU A 66 -21.07 2.08 1.82
N LEU A 67 -19.80 1.92 1.46
CA LEU A 67 -19.36 0.93 0.49
C LEU A 67 -18.74 -0.25 1.23
N ASP A 68 -19.16 -1.45 0.87
CA ASP A 68 -18.77 -2.67 1.57
C ASP A 68 -17.28 -2.96 1.37
N GLU A 69 -16.81 -2.89 0.12
CA GLU A 69 -15.45 -3.20 -0.27
C GLU A 69 -15.01 -2.33 -1.46
N VAL A 70 -13.82 -1.75 -1.37
CA VAL A 70 -13.21 -0.88 -2.39
C VAL A 70 -11.76 -1.30 -2.57
N HIS A 71 -11.39 -1.57 -3.81
CA HIS A 71 -10.01 -1.84 -4.20
C HIS A 71 -9.49 -0.66 -5.01
N ALA A 72 -8.26 -0.24 -4.75
CA ALA A 72 -7.57 0.73 -5.59
C ALA A 72 -6.15 0.28 -5.89
N THR A 73 -5.71 0.48 -7.12
CA THR A 73 -4.35 0.12 -7.56
C THR A 73 -3.72 1.24 -8.36
N ALA A 74 -2.40 1.38 -8.24
CA ALA A 74 -1.61 2.28 -9.07
C ALA A 74 -0.22 1.69 -9.36
N ASP A 75 0.33 1.98 -10.54
CA ASP A 75 1.67 1.51 -10.92
C ASP A 75 2.75 2.14 -10.01
N GLY A 76 2.52 3.38 -9.57
CA GLY A 76 3.30 4.01 -8.53
C GLY A 76 2.67 5.29 -7.99
N VAL A 77 3.19 5.77 -6.87
CA VAL A 77 2.77 7.01 -6.22
C VAL A 77 3.96 7.67 -5.56
N ARG A 78 4.00 9.01 -5.57
CA ARG A 78 4.92 9.79 -4.73
C ARG A 78 4.15 10.44 -3.59
N LEU A 79 4.52 10.08 -2.36
CA LEU A 79 3.93 10.61 -1.13
C LEU A 79 5.03 11.27 -0.30
N ASP A 80 4.86 12.55 0.03
CA ASP A 80 5.84 13.33 0.80
C ASP A 80 7.30 13.23 0.29
N GLY A 81 7.47 13.12 -1.03
CA GLY A 81 8.78 12.98 -1.67
C GLY A 81 9.34 11.56 -1.70
N VAL A 82 8.59 10.57 -1.19
CA VAL A 82 8.93 9.14 -1.20
C VAL A 82 8.21 8.45 -2.35
N ASP A 83 8.98 7.84 -3.25
CA ASP A 83 8.48 7.08 -4.39
C ASP A 83 8.17 5.63 -4.02
N ALA A 84 6.96 5.19 -4.34
CA ALA A 84 6.52 3.80 -4.24
C ALA A 84 5.95 3.31 -5.58
N VAL A 85 6.06 2.00 -5.81
CA VAL A 85 5.54 1.30 -6.98
C VAL A 85 4.69 0.10 -6.56
N ASP A 86 3.90 -0.46 -7.48
CA ASP A 86 3.00 -1.59 -7.22
C ASP A 86 2.11 -1.36 -5.99
N VAL A 87 1.34 -0.27 -6.05
CA VAL A 87 0.50 0.20 -4.96
C VAL A 87 -0.85 -0.48 -5.05
N ARG A 88 -1.28 -1.09 -3.95
CA ARG A 88 -2.60 -1.70 -3.79
C ARG A 88 -3.20 -1.31 -2.45
N LEU A 89 -4.43 -0.82 -2.49
CA LEU A 89 -5.27 -0.54 -1.34
C LEU A 89 -6.50 -1.43 -1.39
N ASP A 90 -6.77 -2.14 -0.32
CA ASP A 90 -8.00 -2.89 -0.09
C ASP A 90 -8.69 -2.26 1.13
N ALA A 91 -9.91 -1.76 0.97
CA ALA A 91 -10.64 -1.04 2.01
C ALA A 91 -12.05 -1.63 2.18
N ARG A 92 -12.47 -1.83 3.43
CA ARG A 92 -13.79 -2.38 3.77
C ARG A 92 -14.55 -1.45 4.71
N GLY A 93 -15.87 -1.36 4.52
CA GLY A 93 -16.75 -0.49 5.30
C GLY A 93 -16.40 0.99 5.13
N VAL A 94 -16.31 1.46 3.88
CA VAL A 94 -15.93 2.85 3.54
C VAL A 94 -17.15 3.77 3.66
N THR A 95 -17.16 4.66 4.64
CA THR A 95 -18.27 5.60 4.83
C THR A 95 -18.14 6.82 3.92
N LEU A 96 -19.23 7.15 3.22
CA LEU A 96 -19.30 8.32 2.33
C LEU A 96 -19.74 9.61 3.03
N ARG A 97 -20.03 9.53 4.34
CA ARG A 97 -20.31 10.70 5.18
C ARG A 97 -19.01 11.34 5.64
N GLN A 98 -19.05 12.62 5.99
CA GLN A 98 -17.89 13.34 6.52
C GLN A 98 -17.94 13.35 8.06
N PRO A 99 -16.83 13.07 8.75
CA PRO A 99 -15.56 12.58 8.20
C PRO A 99 -15.69 11.18 7.61
N SER A 100 -14.99 10.93 6.51
CA SER A 100 -14.97 9.60 5.89
C SER A 100 -14.08 8.68 6.72
N THR A 101 -14.55 7.46 6.95
CA THR A 101 -13.88 6.44 7.73
C THR A 101 -13.84 5.13 6.95
N VAL A 102 -12.85 4.31 7.25
CA VAL A 102 -12.70 2.95 6.72
C VAL A 102 -12.59 2.01 7.90
N ALA A 103 -13.47 1.02 7.98
CA ALA A 103 -13.48 0.06 9.09
C ALA A 103 -12.21 -0.78 9.11
N ASP A 104 -11.82 -1.32 7.95
CA ASP A 104 -10.59 -2.08 7.78
C ASP A 104 -9.89 -1.68 6.47
N ALA A 105 -8.60 -1.38 6.53
CA ALA A 105 -7.79 -1.05 5.36
C ALA A 105 -6.49 -1.88 5.33
N THR A 106 -6.10 -2.33 4.15
CA THR A 106 -4.79 -2.93 3.89
C THR A 106 -4.15 -2.18 2.73
N LEU A 107 -2.98 -1.60 2.96
CA LEU A 107 -2.16 -0.94 1.95
C LEU A 107 -0.91 -1.78 1.72
N ALA A 108 -0.63 -2.13 0.48
CA ALA A 108 0.60 -2.79 0.09
C ALA A 108 1.28 -1.97 -1.01
N LEU A 109 2.58 -1.71 -0.83
CA LEU A 109 3.38 -0.97 -1.80
C LEU A 109 4.82 -1.45 -1.78
N THR A 110 5.53 -1.25 -2.89
CA THR A 110 6.95 -1.59 -3.01
C THR A 110 7.75 -0.30 -3.06
N LEU A 111 8.70 -0.15 -2.14
CA LEU A 111 9.68 0.93 -2.14
C LEU A 111 10.89 0.49 -2.99
N PRO A 112 11.15 1.12 -4.14
CA PRO A 112 12.37 0.87 -4.90
C PRO A 112 13.61 1.05 -4.04
N THR A 113 14.69 0.30 -4.31
CA THR A 113 15.96 0.46 -3.58
C THR A 113 16.46 1.90 -3.64
N ALA A 114 16.26 2.58 -4.76
CA ALA A 114 16.56 4.01 -4.93
C ALA A 114 15.88 4.90 -3.87
N THR A 115 14.58 4.67 -3.63
CA THR A 115 13.81 5.38 -2.60
C THR A 115 14.35 5.07 -1.21
N VAL A 116 14.62 3.80 -0.91
CA VAL A 116 15.15 3.40 0.40
C VAL A 116 16.51 4.07 0.67
N GLN A 117 17.41 4.11 -0.33
CA GLN A 117 18.69 4.82 -0.22
C GLN A 117 18.50 6.31 0.08
N GLN A 118 17.56 6.95 -0.60
CA GLN A 118 17.26 8.37 -0.38
C GLN A 118 16.82 8.62 1.06
N VAL A 119 15.85 7.84 1.56
CA VAL A 119 15.36 7.96 2.94
C VAL A 119 16.48 7.74 3.95
N VAL A 120 17.32 6.72 3.76
CA VAL A 120 18.47 6.45 4.62
C VAL A 120 19.45 7.63 4.60
N ALA A 121 19.76 8.19 3.43
CA ALA A 121 20.66 9.33 3.29
C ALA A 121 20.09 10.59 3.97
N GLU A 122 18.80 10.85 3.84
CA GLU A 122 18.12 12.00 4.46
C GLU A 122 18.07 11.91 5.99
N GLN A 123 17.82 10.71 6.53
CA GLN A 123 17.66 10.52 7.97
C GLN A 123 18.98 10.32 8.72
N SER A 124 19.95 9.63 8.11
CA SER A 124 21.22 9.27 8.75
C SER A 124 22.42 10.09 8.27
N GLY A 125 22.30 10.76 7.12
CA GLY A 125 23.43 11.41 6.44
C GLY A 125 24.41 10.45 5.77
N LEU A 126 24.11 9.14 5.78
CA LEU A 126 24.96 8.11 5.16
C LEU A 126 24.58 7.91 3.70
N ALA A 127 25.55 8.09 2.81
CA ALA A 127 25.41 7.66 1.42
C ALA A 127 25.71 6.16 1.35
N VAL A 128 24.71 5.37 0.99
CA VAL A 128 24.82 3.92 0.79
C VAL A 128 24.24 3.55 -0.56
N ASP A 129 24.91 2.62 -1.24
CA ASP A 129 24.36 1.91 -2.39
C ASP A 129 23.59 0.68 -1.88
N LEU A 130 22.41 0.41 -2.40
CA LEU A 130 21.51 -0.64 -1.96
C LEU A 130 21.10 -1.50 -3.14
N THR A 131 21.28 -2.81 -2.98
CA THR A 131 20.86 -3.82 -3.95
C THR A 131 20.05 -4.90 -3.26
N VAL A 132 19.30 -5.69 -4.03
CA VAL A 132 18.58 -6.86 -3.51
C VAL A 132 19.48 -8.08 -3.69
N ASP A 133 19.65 -8.88 -2.64
CA ASP A 133 20.30 -10.18 -2.69
C ASP A 133 19.44 -11.25 -2.00
N GLY A 134 18.70 -12.01 -2.80
CA GLY A 134 17.74 -12.98 -2.27
C GLY A 134 16.68 -12.29 -1.40
N GLU A 135 16.64 -12.65 -0.12
CA GLU A 135 15.70 -12.11 0.88
C GLU A 135 16.28 -10.95 1.70
N LEU A 136 17.50 -10.51 1.36
CA LEU A 136 18.23 -9.45 2.05
C LEU A 136 18.39 -8.22 1.16
N LEU A 137 18.51 -7.06 1.80
CA LEU A 137 19.04 -5.86 1.17
C LEU A 137 20.55 -5.84 1.40
N ARG A 138 21.33 -5.71 0.33
CA ARG A 138 22.77 -5.53 0.39
C ARG A 138 23.10 -4.05 0.31
N ALA A 139 23.55 -3.50 1.43
CA ALA A 139 24.07 -2.15 1.53
C ALA A 139 25.58 -2.15 1.28
N SER A 140 26.08 -1.25 0.45
CA SER A 140 27.50 -1.00 0.22
C SER A 140 27.84 0.47 0.37
N GLY A 141 29.05 0.75 0.86
CA GLY A 141 29.55 2.09 1.00
C GLY A 141 31.05 2.10 1.25
N GLU A 142 31.61 3.29 1.39
CA GLU A 142 33.03 3.47 1.67
C GLU A 142 33.23 4.17 3.00
N VAL A 143 34.07 3.59 3.86
CA VAL A 143 34.46 4.18 5.14
C VAL A 143 35.98 4.27 5.18
N LEU A 144 36.51 5.50 5.18
CA LEU A 144 37.95 5.78 5.21
C LEU A 144 38.76 5.10 4.08
N GLY A 145 38.23 5.00 2.86
CA GLY A 145 38.92 4.35 1.74
C GLY A 145 38.74 2.83 1.68
N VAL A 146 37.95 2.25 2.59
CA VAL A 146 37.71 0.81 2.65
C VAL A 146 36.26 0.53 2.28
N GLU A 147 36.07 -0.37 1.32
CA GLU A 147 34.75 -0.86 0.92
C GLU A 147 34.14 -1.65 2.07
N LEU A 148 32.92 -1.27 2.43
CA LEU A 148 32.09 -1.94 3.41
C LEU A 148 30.82 -2.43 2.72
N THR A 149 30.47 -3.68 2.95
CA THR A 149 29.22 -4.28 2.51
C THR A 149 28.52 -4.90 3.69
N ALA A 150 27.20 -4.80 3.76
CA ALA A 150 26.39 -5.36 4.83
C ALA A 150 25.11 -5.99 4.27
N GLY A 151 24.78 -7.19 4.74
CA GLY A 151 23.47 -7.78 4.56
C GLY A 151 22.50 -7.23 5.60
N VAL A 152 21.38 -6.68 5.15
CA VAL A 152 20.35 -6.05 5.98
C VAL A 152 19.05 -6.82 5.81
N GLN A 153 18.51 -7.33 6.92
CA GLN A 153 17.22 -8.00 6.98
C GLN A 153 16.19 -7.03 7.59
N PRO A 154 15.29 -6.46 6.79
CA PRO A 154 14.16 -5.69 7.31
C PRO A 154 13.08 -6.62 7.87
N TYR A 155 12.40 -6.16 8.92
CA TYR A 155 11.25 -6.83 9.53
C TYR A 155 10.33 -5.80 10.21
N VAL A 156 9.10 -6.21 10.53
CA VAL A 156 8.16 -5.39 11.30
C VAL A 156 7.98 -6.03 12.67
N GLU A 157 8.07 -5.20 13.72
CA GLU A 157 7.76 -5.59 15.09
C GLU A 157 6.97 -4.47 15.77
N ASP A 158 5.85 -4.81 16.41
CA ASP A 158 4.96 -3.87 17.09
C ASP A 158 4.57 -2.64 16.24
N GLY A 159 4.30 -2.86 14.94
CA GLY A 159 3.92 -1.79 14.01
C GLY A 159 5.07 -0.88 13.55
N ARG A 160 6.31 -1.20 13.90
CA ARG A 160 7.52 -0.43 13.55
C ARG A 160 8.39 -1.20 12.57
N LEU A 161 8.99 -0.47 11.62
CA LEU A 161 9.96 -1.02 10.69
C LEU A 161 11.33 -1.09 11.36
N LEU A 162 11.85 -2.29 11.52
CA LEU A 162 13.16 -2.57 12.09
C LEU A 162 14.07 -3.22 11.04
N ALA A 163 15.37 -3.13 11.26
CA ALA A 163 16.36 -3.79 10.44
C ALA A 163 17.50 -4.37 11.30
N ASP A 164 17.92 -5.59 10.93
CA ASP A 164 19.08 -6.25 11.49
C ASP A 164 20.16 -6.36 10.41
N VAL A 165 21.40 -6.05 10.78
CA VAL A 165 22.57 -6.39 9.98
C VAL A 165 22.96 -7.83 10.30
N VAL A 166 22.90 -8.70 9.31
CA VAL A 166 23.13 -10.15 9.48
C VAL A 166 24.55 -10.58 9.12
N ASP A 167 25.20 -9.84 8.23
CA ASP A 167 26.60 -10.03 7.86
C ASP A 167 27.26 -8.71 7.49
N VAL A 168 28.57 -8.61 7.70
CA VAL A 168 29.38 -7.47 7.29
C VAL A 168 30.65 -7.97 6.61
N THR A 169 31.01 -7.35 5.49
CA THR A 169 32.27 -7.54 4.80
C THR A 169 33.04 -6.22 4.78
N VAL A 170 34.30 -6.26 5.17
CA VAL A 170 35.19 -5.07 5.18
C VAL A 170 36.45 -5.39 4.40
N GLY A 171 36.69 -4.68 3.30
CA GLY A 171 37.86 -4.92 2.44
C GLY A 171 37.95 -6.36 1.91
N GLY A 172 36.80 -7.00 1.67
CA GLY A 172 36.71 -8.38 1.18
C GLY A 172 36.82 -9.47 2.25
N ALA A 173 36.99 -9.13 3.52
CA ALA A 173 36.96 -10.08 4.63
C ALA A 173 35.59 -10.06 5.33
N VAL A 174 34.98 -11.24 5.51
CA VAL A 174 33.75 -11.41 6.28
C VAL A 174 34.05 -11.25 7.76
N VAL A 175 33.27 -10.42 8.44
CA VAL A 175 33.35 -10.16 9.87
C VAL A 175 32.03 -10.53 10.51
N ASP A 176 32.08 -11.31 11.60
CA ASP A 176 30.88 -11.61 12.38
C ASP A 176 30.38 -10.34 13.07
N VAL A 177 29.09 -10.05 12.94
CA VAL A 177 28.45 -8.88 13.54
C VAL A 177 28.60 -8.91 15.06
N ALA A 178 28.61 -10.09 15.67
CA ALA A 178 28.79 -10.26 17.12
C ALA A 178 30.19 -9.86 17.60
N ASP A 179 31.19 -9.94 16.73
CA ASP A 179 32.58 -9.58 17.04
C ASP A 179 32.84 -8.06 16.90
N LEU A 180 31.90 -7.33 16.30
CA LEU A 180 31.99 -5.88 16.19
C LEU A 180 31.69 -5.23 17.55
N ALA A 181 32.49 -4.23 17.93
CA ALA A 181 32.24 -3.43 19.15
C ALA A 181 30.86 -2.73 19.14
N VAL A 182 30.24 -2.61 17.96
CA VAL A 182 28.92 -2.04 17.74
C VAL A 182 27.85 -3.10 17.46
N GLY A 183 28.15 -4.40 17.53
CA GLY A 183 27.26 -5.49 17.12
C GLY A 183 25.85 -5.40 17.71
N GLY A 184 25.73 -5.12 19.01
CA GLY A 184 24.42 -4.94 19.68
C GLY A 184 23.64 -3.68 19.27
N ARG A 185 24.22 -2.79 18.47
CA ARG A 185 23.55 -1.62 17.84
C ARG A 185 23.19 -1.87 16.38
N LEU A 186 23.59 -3.02 15.84
CA LEU A 186 23.32 -3.42 14.47
C LEU A 186 22.09 -4.32 14.35
N THR A 187 21.41 -4.58 15.47
CA THR A 187 20.14 -5.30 15.57
C THR A 187 19.05 -4.37 16.08
N GLY A 188 17.84 -4.47 15.55
CA GLY A 188 16.68 -3.68 15.95
C GLY A 188 16.83 -2.21 15.59
N ILE A 189 17.50 -1.91 14.47
CA ILE A 189 17.64 -0.53 13.99
C ILE A 189 16.26 -0.06 13.53
N GLU A 190 15.68 0.88 14.25
CA GLU A 190 14.39 1.45 13.89
C GLU A 190 14.53 2.41 12.70
N ILE A 191 13.78 2.13 11.64
CA ILE A 191 13.64 2.99 10.46
C ILE A 191 12.32 3.75 10.62
N PRO A 192 12.36 5.04 10.95
CA PRO A 192 11.13 5.80 11.19
C PRO A 192 10.33 5.92 9.90
N VAL A 193 9.08 5.46 9.98
CA VAL A 193 8.05 5.66 8.96
C VAL A 193 7.13 6.80 9.39
N GLY A 194 6.99 7.81 8.54
CA GLY A 194 6.12 8.97 8.76
C GLY A 194 4.88 8.94 7.87
N GLY A 195 3.95 9.85 8.12
CA GLY A 195 2.82 10.12 7.21
C GLY A 195 1.71 9.07 7.19
N LEU A 196 1.75 8.07 8.08
CA LEU A 196 0.65 7.11 8.22
C LEU A 196 -0.56 7.78 8.90
N PRO A 197 -1.78 7.62 8.35
CA PRO A 197 -3.00 8.10 9.00
C PRO A 197 -3.23 7.44 10.37
N ASP A 198 -3.99 8.12 11.22
CA ASP A 198 -4.45 7.54 12.49
C ASP A 198 -5.19 6.21 12.24
N GLY A 199 -4.86 5.21 13.05
CA GLY A 199 -5.42 3.86 12.93
C GLY A 199 -4.66 2.94 11.98
N VAL A 200 -3.64 3.42 11.26
CA VAL A 200 -2.78 2.60 10.38
C VAL A 200 -1.45 2.27 11.06
N VAL A 201 -1.04 1.00 10.99
CA VAL A 201 0.24 0.50 11.46
C VAL A 201 0.90 -0.37 10.40
N LEU A 202 2.23 -0.52 10.47
CA LEU A 202 2.89 -1.51 9.63
C LEU A 202 2.50 -2.92 10.10
N ASP A 203 2.20 -3.79 9.13
CA ASP A 203 1.87 -5.19 9.38
C ASP A 203 3.07 -6.08 9.07
N SER A 204 3.63 -5.94 7.87
CA SER A 204 4.71 -6.79 7.41
C SER A 204 5.60 -6.09 6.38
N THR A 205 6.80 -6.64 6.20
CA THR A 205 7.72 -6.21 5.16
C THR A 205 8.49 -7.41 4.62
N SER A 206 8.88 -7.34 3.35
CA SER A 206 9.67 -8.38 2.70
C SER A 206 10.51 -7.78 1.59
N VAL A 207 11.73 -8.27 1.40
CA VAL A 207 12.55 -7.92 0.25
C VAL A 207 12.00 -8.64 -0.99
N VAL A 208 11.81 -7.88 -2.07
CA VAL A 208 11.35 -8.36 -3.37
C VAL A 208 12.34 -7.88 -4.45
N PRO A 209 12.35 -8.47 -5.66
CA PRO A 209 13.34 -8.11 -6.68
C PRO A 209 13.44 -6.60 -7.00
N ASP A 210 12.30 -5.89 -6.90
CA ASP A 210 12.22 -4.46 -7.20
C ASP A 210 12.52 -3.56 -5.98
N GLY A 211 12.74 -4.12 -4.79
CA GLY A 211 13.08 -3.37 -3.58
C GLY A 211 12.45 -3.93 -2.30
N LEU A 212 11.84 -3.05 -1.50
CA LEU A 212 11.24 -3.41 -0.22
C LEU A 212 9.72 -3.36 -0.30
N ARG A 213 9.05 -4.51 -0.25
CA ARG A 213 7.59 -4.58 -0.11
C ARG A 213 7.22 -4.25 1.33
N VAL A 214 6.29 -3.32 1.50
CA VAL A 214 5.73 -2.91 2.79
C VAL A 214 4.23 -3.13 2.74
N VAL A 215 3.69 -3.70 3.81
CA VAL A 215 2.26 -3.85 4.04
C VAL A 215 1.91 -3.12 5.32
N ALA A 216 0.91 -2.25 5.25
CA ALA A 216 0.32 -1.58 6.38
C ALA A 216 -1.15 -1.98 6.49
N ALA A 217 -1.62 -2.13 7.73
CA ALA A 217 -3.01 -2.45 8.04
C ALA A 217 -3.57 -1.35 8.93
N GLY A 218 -4.85 -1.03 8.76
CA GLY A 218 -5.53 -0.06 9.60
C GLY A 218 -6.93 -0.46 9.98
N GLN A 219 -7.34 0.00 11.16
CA GLN A 219 -8.69 -0.18 11.71
C GLN A 219 -9.25 1.19 12.09
N ASP A 220 -10.53 1.42 11.78
CA ASP A 220 -11.22 2.70 12.03
C ASP A 220 -10.43 3.91 11.49
N VAL A 221 -9.86 3.75 10.28
CA VAL A 221 -9.00 4.75 9.66
C VAL A 221 -9.83 5.96 9.27
N THR A 222 -9.42 7.14 9.71
CA THR A 222 -10.06 8.39 9.28
C THR A 222 -9.38 8.90 8.02
N LEU A 223 -10.14 9.06 6.95
CA LEU A 223 -9.66 9.66 5.71
C LEU A 223 -9.74 11.17 5.84
N GLU A 224 -8.61 11.79 6.13
CA GLU A 224 -8.49 13.24 6.03
C GLU A 224 -8.49 13.62 4.55
N VAL A 225 -9.43 14.48 4.15
CA VAL A 225 -9.41 15.05 2.80
C VAL A 225 -8.21 15.99 2.75
N ALA A 226 -7.16 15.58 2.05
CA ALA A 226 -6.05 16.48 1.74
C ALA A 226 -6.65 17.76 1.09
N PRO A 227 -6.29 18.96 1.61
CA PRO A 227 -6.93 20.22 1.23
C PRO A 227 -6.87 20.51 -0.27
#